data_AF-A0A1G4IHQ2-F1
#
_entry.id   AF-A0A1G4IHQ2-F1
#
_cell.length_a   1.000
_cell.length_b   1.000
_cell.length_c   1.000
_cell.angle_alpha   90.00
_cell.angle_beta   90.00
_cell.angle_gamma   90.00
#
_symmetry.space_group_name_H-M   'P 1'
#
loop_
_entity.id
_entity.type
_entity.pdbx_description
1 polymer ?
#
loop_
_entity_poly.entity_id
_entity_poly.type
_entity_poly.pdbx_seq_one_letter_code
_entity_poly.pdbx_strand_id
1 'polypeptide(L)'
;MLAGALIAIFLAAELTEAKTSYAVKQSVWTKACKASADLAKLPSQALYNQNIKAGNLQNYILEGLRIRVYMAKEGGRNQTTAKFGPIAAYADEQVQAIIKGLAADIAAAIGQLQQAAFTHGMIAEFLSLFSEAHMGASGHGCLAVGEDGNGDVVAGADSLISKHSTCKLTPSPVVNAAQTFQHTKDNAFAGLETATANGGVTVGANDKCRLTTGTSTDNFVDSTAALTGKIKFGAGAIHVGSASTTQPQLQFTEDEAQRAGNIRLFKGWQAIRAAEQQPAAYKQADLQTLRASPAFQSAFAKTVLNKKLQDVEDITSEINKHYNDGNDFANLYWAKVNDASIDQAVYGGEGETELKNVKDMTQLGQLQEHYKTAAQALKNKIKTLEASAKKQEPKSTAVRDKQR
;
A
#
# COMPACT_ATOMS: atom_id res chain seq x y z
N MET A 1 21.90 60.19 -40.46
CA MET A 1 22.55 58.87 -40.57
C MET A 1 23.56 58.78 -39.44
N LEU A 2 23.21 58.07 -38.37
CA LEU A 2 24.07 57.85 -37.20
C LEU A 2 24.12 56.33 -36.99
N ALA A 3 25.27 55.75 -37.31
CA ALA A 3 25.54 54.33 -37.07
C ALA A 3 26.06 54.18 -35.63
N GLY A 4 25.21 53.66 -34.74
CA GLY A 4 25.58 53.28 -33.38
C GLY A 4 26.09 51.84 -33.35
N ALA A 5 27.36 51.66 -32.97
CA ALA A 5 27.93 50.36 -32.66
C ALA A 5 27.48 49.93 -31.26
N LEU A 6 26.86 48.76 -31.14
CA LEU A 6 26.54 48.11 -29.86
C LEU A 6 27.56 46.99 -29.63
N ILE A 7 28.49 47.22 -28.69
CA ILE A 7 29.46 46.22 -28.22
C ILE A 7 28.73 45.32 -27.22
N ALA A 8 28.53 44.05 -27.56
CA ALA A 8 28.08 43.04 -26.63
C ALA A 8 29.27 42.55 -25.80
N ILE A 9 29.34 42.97 -24.53
CA ILE A 9 30.30 42.43 -23.56
C ILE A 9 29.78 41.06 -23.12
N PHE A 10 30.31 39.99 -23.70
CA PHE A 10 30.23 38.66 -23.11
C PHE A 10 31.12 38.65 -21.86
N LEU A 11 30.52 38.76 -20.68
CA LEU A 11 31.16 38.34 -19.44
C LEU A 11 31.32 36.82 -19.49
N ALA A 12 32.46 36.35 -19.97
CA ALA A 12 32.96 35.03 -19.63
C ALA A 12 33.24 35.06 -18.12
N ALA A 13 32.34 34.46 -17.34
CA ALA A 13 32.68 34.09 -15.98
C ALA A 13 33.81 33.06 -16.09
N GLU A 14 35.03 33.49 -15.83
CA GLU A 14 36.15 32.59 -15.59
C GLU A 14 35.76 31.67 -14.43
N LEU A 15 35.38 30.44 -14.77
CA LEU A 15 35.27 29.34 -13.82
C LEU A 15 36.68 29.13 -13.27
N THR A 16 36.96 29.79 -12.15
CA THR A 16 38.17 29.56 -11.36
C THR A 16 38.28 28.06 -11.11
N GLU A 17 39.43 27.50 -11.46
CA GLU A 17 39.75 26.09 -11.29
C GLU A 17 39.44 25.69 -9.84
N ALA A 18 38.45 24.82 -9.66
CA ALA A 18 37.95 24.48 -8.35
C ALA A 18 39.07 23.81 -7.55
N LYS A 19 39.50 24.45 -6.46
CA LYS A 19 40.45 23.91 -5.48
C LYS A 19 40.04 22.47 -5.14
N THR A 20 40.94 21.50 -5.34
CA THR A 20 40.68 20.07 -5.12
C THR A 20 40.15 19.89 -3.70
N SER A 21 38.88 19.50 -3.60
CA SER A 21 38.14 19.38 -2.36
C SER A 21 37.72 17.94 -2.23
N TYR A 22 38.04 17.31 -1.10
CA TYR A 22 38.19 15.87 -1.01
C TYR A 22 37.04 15.19 -0.27
N ALA A 23 37.00 15.24 1.07
CA ALA A 23 35.95 14.57 1.84
C ALA A 23 34.55 15.06 1.49
N VAL A 24 33.54 14.19 1.53
CA VAL A 24 32.14 14.58 1.35
C VAL A 24 31.67 15.36 2.58
N LYS A 25 31.02 16.52 2.40
CA LYS A 25 30.47 17.33 3.50
C LYS A 25 29.40 16.61 4.29
N GLN A 26 29.31 16.91 5.58
CA GLN A 26 28.24 16.39 6.45
C GLN A 26 26.85 16.64 5.90
N SER A 27 26.56 17.87 5.48
CA SER A 27 25.28 18.24 4.88
C SER A 27 24.91 17.42 3.64
N VAL A 28 25.88 16.79 2.98
CA VAL A 28 25.67 15.98 1.76
C VAL A 28 25.44 14.53 2.12
N TRP A 29 26.38 13.88 2.85
CA TRP A 29 26.25 12.45 3.14
C TRP A 29 25.08 12.15 4.09
N THR A 30 24.69 13.10 4.94
CA THR A 30 23.50 12.95 5.80
C THR A 30 22.19 12.89 5.01
N LYS A 31 22.14 13.41 3.78
CA LYS A 31 20.98 13.27 2.88
C LYS A 31 20.80 11.83 2.40
N ALA A 32 21.91 11.15 2.10
CA ALA A 32 21.89 9.72 1.82
C ALA A 32 21.43 8.91 3.04
N CYS A 33 21.86 9.28 4.25
CA CYS A 33 21.36 8.67 5.48
C CYS A 33 19.86 8.84 5.67
N LYS A 34 19.32 10.03 5.38
CA LYS A 34 17.88 10.30 5.41
C LYS A 34 17.09 9.40 4.44
N ALA A 35 17.55 9.23 3.20
CA ALA A 35 16.96 8.28 2.26
C ALA A 35 17.05 6.83 2.78
N SER A 36 18.21 6.44 3.32
CA SER A 36 18.44 5.12 3.93
C SER A 36 17.45 4.81 5.06
N ALA A 37 17.18 5.79 5.93
CA ALA A 37 16.27 5.63 7.06
C ALA A 37 14.83 5.29 6.64
N ASP A 38 14.34 5.90 5.57
CA ASP A 38 12.99 5.66 5.08
C ASP A 38 12.91 4.37 4.25
N LEU A 39 13.89 4.10 3.40
CA LEU A 39 13.97 2.84 2.66
C LEU A 39 14.01 1.62 3.60
N ALA A 40 14.71 1.73 4.73
CA ALA A 40 14.81 0.67 5.73
C ALA A 40 13.46 0.30 6.40
N LYS A 41 12.44 1.16 6.30
CA LYS A 41 11.09 0.92 6.87
C LYS A 41 10.12 0.27 5.88
N LEU A 42 10.44 0.28 4.59
CA LEU A 42 9.51 -0.16 3.55
C LEU A 42 9.00 -1.59 3.73
N PRO A 43 9.81 -2.59 4.16
CA PRO A 43 9.32 -3.93 4.42
C PRO A 43 8.17 -3.98 5.45
N SER A 44 8.24 -3.20 6.53
CA SER A 44 7.19 -3.12 7.55
C SER A 44 5.90 -2.50 6.99
N GLN A 45 6.01 -1.44 6.20
CA GLN A 45 4.83 -0.83 5.56
C GLN A 45 4.18 -1.79 4.55
N ALA A 46 4.98 -2.50 3.76
CA ALA A 46 4.47 -3.49 2.81
C ALA A 46 3.73 -4.62 3.53
N LEU A 47 4.29 -5.15 4.62
CA LEU A 47 3.62 -6.15 5.46
C LEU A 47 2.30 -5.61 6.02
N TYR A 48 2.31 -4.40 6.57
CA TYR A 48 1.12 -3.76 7.10
C TYR A 48 0.01 -3.60 6.04
N ASN A 49 0.35 -3.13 4.83
CA ASN A 49 -0.58 -3.00 3.72
C ASN A 49 -1.16 -4.37 3.29
N GLN A 50 -0.34 -5.42 3.22
CA GLN A 50 -0.81 -6.76 2.89
C GLN A 50 -1.74 -7.34 3.97
N ASN A 51 -1.44 -7.09 5.25
CA ASN A 51 -2.30 -7.50 6.35
C ASN A 51 -3.65 -6.79 6.34
N ILE A 52 -3.72 -5.50 5.94
CA ILE A 52 -5.00 -4.83 5.71
C ILE A 52 -5.78 -5.53 4.59
N LYS A 53 -5.15 -5.83 3.45
CA LYS A 53 -5.83 -6.51 2.33
C LYS A 53 -6.35 -7.89 2.73
N ALA A 54 -5.53 -8.68 3.43
CA ALA A 54 -5.91 -9.99 3.96
C ALA A 54 -7.06 -9.89 4.99
N GLY A 55 -6.97 -8.91 5.90
CA GLY A 55 -8.03 -8.61 6.87
C GLY A 55 -9.33 -8.19 6.19
N ASN A 56 -9.27 -7.38 5.13
CA ASN A 56 -10.43 -6.99 4.33
C ASN A 56 -11.08 -8.21 3.66
N LEU A 57 -10.28 -9.08 3.04
CA LEU A 57 -10.77 -10.34 2.45
C LEU A 57 -11.52 -11.18 3.50
N GLN A 58 -10.90 -11.38 4.67
CA GLN A 58 -11.52 -12.11 5.78
C GLN A 58 -12.82 -11.45 6.23
N ASN A 59 -12.84 -10.13 6.41
CA ASN A 59 -14.02 -9.40 6.86
C ASN A 59 -15.18 -9.48 5.86
N TYR A 60 -14.93 -9.38 4.56
CA TYR A 60 -15.99 -9.56 3.55
C TYR A 60 -16.51 -10.99 3.50
N ILE A 61 -15.66 -12.01 3.66
CA ILE A 61 -16.11 -13.41 3.78
C ILE A 61 -17.01 -13.58 5.01
N LEU A 62 -16.57 -13.08 6.18
CA LEU A 62 -17.34 -13.16 7.42
C LEU A 62 -18.68 -12.41 7.30
N GLU A 63 -18.69 -11.23 6.69
CA GLU A 63 -19.92 -10.48 6.44
C GLU A 63 -20.89 -11.27 5.56
N GLY A 64 -20.43 -11.77 4.40
CA GLY A 64 -21.25 -12.58 3.51
C GLY A 64 -21.81 -13.82 4.19
N LEU A 65 -21.00 -14.52 5.00
CA LEU A 65 -21.43 -15.70 5.75
C LEU A 65 -22.47 -15.34 6.82
N ARG A 66 -22.27 -14.27 7.60
CA ARG A 66 -23.23 -13.81 8.60
C ARG A 66 -24.58 -13.48 7.98
N ILE A 67 -24.59 -12.77 6.85
CA ILE A 67 -25.85 -12.47 6.14
C ILE A 67 -26.55 -13.77 5.73
N ARG A 68 -25.82 -14.76 5.23
CA ARG A 68 -26.40 -16.06 4.84
C ARG A 68 -26.90 -16.88 6.01
N VAL A 69 -26.21 -16.87 7.15
CA VAL A 69 -26.67 -17.50 8.39
C VAL A 69 -27.97 -16.84 8.87
N TYR A 70 -28.02 -15.51 8.88
CA TYR A 70 -29.21 -14.75 9.24
C TYR A 70 -30.41 -15.10 8.33
N MET A 71 -30.22 -15.11 7.00
CA MET A 71 -31.26 -15.51 6.05
C MET A 71 -31.75 -16.95 6.27
N ALA A 72 -30.83 -17.88 6.58
CA ALA A 72 -31.17 -19.27 6.86
C ALA A 72 -31.95 -19.42 8.18
N LYS A 73 -31.53 -18.70 9.24
CA LYS A 73 -32.20 -18.68 10.55
C LYS A 73 -33.64 -18.17 10.44
N GLU A 74 -33.88 -17.14 9.63
CA GLU A 74 -35.22 -16.62 9.35
C GLU A 74 -36.08 -17.54 8.46
N GLY A 75 -35.67 -18.79 8.26
CA GLY A 75 -36.41 -19.83 7.53
C GLY A 75 -36.38 -19.66 6.01
N GLY A 76 -35.49 -18.82 5.48
CA GLY A 76 -35.43 -18.52 4.04
C GLY A 76 -36.75 -17.97 3.50
N ARG A 77 -37.51 -17.22 4.32
CA ARG A 77 -38.71 -16.51 3.85
C ARG A 77 -38.30 -15.63 2.67
N ASN A 78 -39.11 -15.62 1.61
CA ASN A 78 -38.81 -14.88 0.38
C ASN A 78 -38.49 -13.40 0.66
N GLN A 79 -39.16 -12.78 1.64
CA GLN A 79 -38.92 -11.38 2.00
C GLN A 79 -37.55 -11.13 2.64
N THR A 80 -37.06 -12.02 3.52
CA THR A 80 -35.71 -11.88 4.11
C THR A 80 -34.64 -12.12 3.06
N THR A 81 -34.83 -13.13 2.22
CA THR A 81 -33.87 -13.44 1.13
C THR A 81 -33.80 -12.32 0.10
N ALA A 82 -34.95 -11.70 -0.25
CA ALA A 82 -35.00 -10.56 -1.14
C ALA A 82 -34.29 -9.31 -0.57
N LYS A 83 -34.38 -9.08 0.74
CA LYS A 83 -33.77 -7.93 1.44
C LYS A 83 -32.28 -8.06 1.71
N PHE A 84 -31.77 -9.27 1.91
CA PHE A 84 -30.39 -9.48 2.35
C PHE A 84 -29.52 -10.17 1.29
N GLY A 85 -30.13 -10.85 0.32
CA GLY A 85 -29.44 -11.47 -0.80
C GLY A 85 -28.57 -10.50 -1.60
N PRO A 86 -29.07 -9.31 -1.99
CA PRO A 86 -28.25 -8.31 -2.69
C PRO A 86 -27.04 -7.83 -1.88
N ILE A 87 -27.20 -7.65 -0.57
CA ILE A 87 -26.11 -7.25 0.35
C ILE A 87 -25.04 -8.35 0.40
N ALA A 88 -25.43 -9.63 0.48
CA ALA A 88 -24.48 -10.75 0.42
C ALA A 88 -23.75 -10.84 -0.93
N ALA A 89 -24.43 -10.53 -2.04
CA ALA A 89 -23.83 -10.51 -3.37
C ALA A 89 -22.75 -9.42 -3.51
N TYR A 90 -22.93 -8.27 -2.85
CA TYR A 90 -21.88 -7.25 -2.75
C TYR A 90 -20.63 -7.79 -2.02
N ALA A 91 -20.81 -8.47 -0.88
CA ALA A 91 -19.68 -9.05 -0.16
C ALA A 91 -18.93 -10.08 -1.04
N ASP A 92 -19.65 -10.93 -1.78
CA ASP A 92 -19.04 -11.87 -2.73
C ASP A 92 -18.23 -11.14 -3.83
N GLU A 93 -18.75 -10.02 -4.36
CA GLU A 93 -18.06 -9.22 -5.35
C GLU A 93 -16.74 -8.65 -4.83
N GLN A 94 -16.74 -8.13 -3.59
CA GLN A 94 -15.51 -7.61 -2.96
C GLN A 94 -14.48 -8.74 -2.75
N VAL A 95 -14.92 -9.92 -2.30
CA VAL A 95 -14.06 -11.11 -2.20
C VAL A 95 -13.46 -11.48 -3.55
N GLN A 96 -14.28 -11.53 -4.60
CA GLN A 96 -13.81 -11.86 -5.95
C GLN A 96 -12.87 -10.80 -6.52
N ALA A 97 -13.12 -9.52 -6.26
CA ALA A 97 -12.24 -8.43 -6.68
C ALA A 97 -10.85 -8.57 -6.04
N ILE A 98 -10.80 -8.84 -4.73
CA ILE A 98 -9.53 -9.06 -4.01
C ILE A 98 -8.81 -10.31 -4.54
N ILE A 99 -9.50 -11.44 -4.69
CA ILE A 99 -8.88 -12.69 -5.18
C ILE A 99 -8.33 -12.52 -6.61
N LYS A 100 -9.08 -11.88 -7.52
CA LYS A 100 -8.63 -11.64 -8.89
C LYS A 100 -7.40 -10.73 -8.96
N GLY A 101 -7.31 -9.74 -8.07
CA GLY A 101 -6.17 -8.82 -7.98
C GLY A 101 -4.96 -9.39 -7.23
N LEU A 102 -5.15 -10.40 -6.39
CA LEU A 102 -4.17 -10.84 -5.39
C LEU A 102 -2.78 -11.13 -5.97
N ALA A 103 -2.70 -11.92 -7.04
CA ALA A 103 -1.41 -12.29 -7.63
C ALA A 103 -0.66 -11.07 -8.20
N ALA A 104 -1.37 -10.17 -8.88
CA ALA A 104 -0.78 -8.94 -9.42
C ALA A 104 -0.35 -7.99 -8.30
N ASP A 105 -1.16 -7.86 -7.25
CA ASP A 105 -0.86 -7.05 -6.07
C ASP A 105 0.38 -7.53 -5.31
N ILE A 106 0.52 -8.85 -5.13
CA ILE A 106 1.70 -9.45 -4.51
C ILE A 106 2.94 -9.20 -5.39
N ALA A 107 2.84 -9.45 -6.70
CA ALA A 107 3.95 -9.23 -7.63
C ALA A 107 4.39 -7.75 -7.63
N ALA A 108 3.45 -6.81 -7.64
CA ALA A 108 3.74 -5.38 -7.54
C ALA A 108 4.43 -5.01 -6.22
N ALA A 109 3.95 -5.53 -5.09
CA ALA A 109 4.56 -5.30 -3.78
C ALA A 109 5.99 -5.86 -3.69
N ILE A 110 6.22 -7.07 -4.22
CA ILE A 110 7.56 -7.68 -4.28
C ILE A 110 8.49 -6.82 -5.16
N GLY A 111 8.01 -6.39 -6.33
CA GLY A 111 8.79 -5.54 -7.23
C GLY A 111 9.19 -4.21 -6.59
N GLN A 112 8.27 -3.57 -5.85
CA GLN A 112 8.54 -2.34 -5.10
C GLN A 112 9.58 -2.58 -4.00
N LEU A 113 9.43 -3.65 -3.20
CA LEU A 113 10.38 -4.03 -2.17
C LEU A 113 11.77 -4.31 -2.75
N GLN A 114 11.85 -4.99 -3.89
CA GLN A 114 13.11 -5.26 -4.57
C GLN A 114 13.82 -3.96 -4.97
N GLN A 115 13.10 -3.01 -5.58
CA GLN A 115 13.70 -1.74 -5.98
C GLN A 115 14.18 -0.92 -4.77
N ALA A 116 13.39 -0.88 -3.70
CA ALA A 116 13.76 -0.18 -2.49
C ALA A 116 14.95 -0.83 -1.76
N ALA A 117 14.94 -2.15 -1.60
CA ALA A 117 16.03 -2.89 -0.97
C ALA A 117 17.34 -2.75 -1.77
N PHE A 118 17.27 -2.82 -3.10
CA PHE A 118 18.44 -2.60 -3.95
C PHE A 118 18.99 -1.17 -3.81
N THR A 119 18.10 -0.17 -3.81
CA THR A 119 18.47 1.24 -3.61
C THR A 119 19.08 1.46 -2.22
N HIS A 120 18.48 0.87 -1.18
CA HIS A 120 18.97 0.92 0.19
C HIS A 120 20.37 0.33 0.29
N GLY A 121 20.58 -0.86 -0.27
CA GLY A 121 21.88 -1.52 -0.31
C GLY A 121 22.95 -0.66 -0.98
N MET A 122 22.66 -0.01 -2.11
CA MET A 122 23.60 0.89 -2.77
C MET A 122 23.95 2.13 -1.93
N ILE A 123 22.99 2.67 -1.18
CA ILE A 123 23.22 3.79 -0.25
C ILE A 123 24.04 3.33 0.95
N ALA A 124 23.67 2.20 1.55
CA ALA A 124 24.37 1.60 2.68
C ALA A 124 25.82 1.26 2.33
N GLU A 125 26.06 0.71 1.15
CA GLU A 125 27.41 0.42 0.66
C GLU A 125 28.24 1.69 0.51
N PHE A 126 27.68 2.74 -0.12
CA PHE A 126 28.36 4.02 -0.23
C PHE A 126 28.73 4.60 1.14
N LEU A 127 27.78 4.63 2.06
CA LEU A 127 27.99 5.17 3.41
C LEU A 127 29.03 4.35 4.18
N SER A 128 28.96 3.02 4.09
CA SER A 128 29.90 2.11 4.74
C SER A 128 31.30 2.29 4.17
N LEU A 129 31.46 2.13 2.85
CA LEU A 129 32.74 2.30 2.16
C LEU A 129 33.40 3.64 2.48
N PHE A 130 32.65 4.74 2.43
CA PHE A 130 33.22 6.07 2.66
C PHE A 130 33.51 6.33 4.14
N SER A 131 32.74 5.74 5.06
CA SER A 131 33.04 5.82 6.50
C SER A 131 34.27 4.99 6.86
N GLU A 132 34.50 3.86 6.21
CA GLU A 132 35.66 2.97 6.44
C GLU A 132 36.93 3.46 5.71
N ALA A 133 36.79 4.26 4.66
CA ALA A 133 37.90 4.86 3.94
C ALA A 133 38.50 6.05 4.71
N HIS A 134 39.28 5.76 5.76
CA HIS A 134 39.96 6.74 6.61
C HIS A 134 41.35 6.28 7.08
N MET A 135 42.20 7.24 7.49
CA MET A 135 43.50 6.97 8.14
C MET A 135 43.46 7.11 9.67
N GLY A 136 42.31 7.52 10.23
CA GLY A 136 42.08 7.75 11.65
C GLY A 136 40.91 8.72 11.85
N ALA A 137 40.54 9.04 13.10
CA ALA A 137 39.49 10.03 13.39
C ALA A 137 39.93 11.47 13.10
N SER A 138 41.24 11.72 13.18
CA SER A 138 41.90 12.95 12.78
C SER A 138 42.81 12.68 11.58
N GLY A 139 42.66 13.43 10.49
CA GLY A 139 43.46 13.32 9.28
C GLY A 139 42.61 13.08 8.03
N HIS A 140 43.06 12.17 7.18
CA HIS A 140 42.45 11.92 5.88
C HIS A 140 41.29 10.90 5.98
N GLY A 141 40.19 11.17 5.27
CA GLY A 141 39.03 10.30 5.20
C GLY A 141 37.97 10.82 4.24
N CYS A 142 37.00 9.97 3.90
CA CYS A 142 36.06 10.25 2.82
C CYS A 142 34.74 10.93 3.25
N LEU A 143 34.43 10.96 4.54
CA LEU A 143 33.30 11.70 5.10
C LEU A 143 33.78 12.70 6.14
N ALA A 144 33.54 13.99 5.93
CA ALA A 144 33.84 15.02 6.91
C ALA A 144 32.80 15.02 8.03
N VAL A 145 33.22 15.33 9.26
CA VAL A 145 32.30 15.51 10.40
C VAL A 145 31.57 16.85 10.34
N GLY A 146 32.09 17.84 9.62
CA GLY A 146 31.48 19.18 9.47
C GLY A 146 31.53 19.71 8.04
N GLU A 147 31.25 21.00 7.90
CA GLU A 147 31.10 21.68 6.59
C GLU A 147 32.37 22.33 6.04
N ASP A 148 33.37 22.55 6.91
CA ASP A 148 34.55 23.39 6.64
C ASP A 148 35.86 22.62 6.45
N GLY A 149 35.86 21.31 6.76
CA GLY A 149 36.96 20.38 6.43
C GLY A 149 38.25 20.63 7.21
N ASN A 150 38.15 20.50 8.54
CA ASN A 150 39.17 20.89 9.50
C ASN A 150 40.10 19.74 9.94
N GLY A 151 40.11 18.59 9.26
CA GLY A 151 40.88 17.42 9.68
C GLY A 151 40.06 16.34 10.39
N ASP A 152 38.79 16.59 10.70
CA ASP A 152 37.94 15.64 11.44
C ASP A 152 37.03 14.85 10.49
N VAL A 153 37.20 13.52 10.51
CA VAL A 153 36.49 12.61 9.60
C VAL A 153 35.69 11.55 10.35
N VAL A 154 34.69 11.00 9.69
CA VAL A 154 33.99 9.81 10.19
C VAL A 154 34.92 8.61 10.04
N ALA A 155 35.18 7.93 11.14
CA ALA A 155 36.10 6.79 11.23
C ALA A 155 35.31 5.50 11.51
N GLY A 156 34.86 4.85 10.46
CA GLY A 156 34.13 3.59 10.48
C GLY A 156 32.61 3.72 10.67
N ALA A 157 31.92 2.61 10.42
CA ALA A 157 30.45 2.53 10.45
C ALA A 157 29.85 2.88 11.83
N ASP A 158 30.49 2.46 12.93
CA ASP A 158 30.02 2.78 14.28
C ASP A 158 30.08 4.29 14.58
N SER A 159 31.14 4.96 14.10
CA SER A 159 31.28 6.42 14.18
C SER A 159 30.20 7.12 13.35
N LEU A 160 29.89 6.60 12.16
CA LEU A 160 28.82 7.12 11.32
C LEU A 160 27.46 7.07 12.02
N ILE A 161 27.10 5.89 12.56
CA ILE A 161 25.80 5.67 13.20
C ILE A 161 25.67 6.49 14.48
N SER A 162 26.74 6.57 15.29
CA SER A 162 26.73 7.37 16.53
C SER A 162 26.62 8.87 16.28
N LYS A 163 27.28 9.38 15.22
CA LYS A 163 27.18 10.80 14.83
C LYS A 163 25.84 11.14 14.17
N HIS A 164 25.23 10.19 13.46
CA HIS A 164 23.98 10.43 12.75
C HIS A 164 23.10 9.18 12.72
N SER A 165 22.21 9.07 13.71
CA SER A 165 21.37 7.87 13.96
C SER A 165 20.41 7.49 12.83
N THR A 166 20.16 8.40 11.87
CA THR A 166 19.40 8.11 10.66
C THR A 166 20.18 7.31 9.62
N CYS A 167 21.51 7.18 9.74
CA CYS A 167 22.31 6.37 8.83
C CYS A 167 22.02 4.87 9.08
N LYS A 168 20.94 4.36 8.47
CA LYS A 168 20.56 2.95 8.54
C LYS A 168 21.32 2.17 7.48
N LEU A 169 22.41 1.50 7.87
CA LEU A 169 23.21 0.67 6.96
C LEU A 169 22.60 -0.72 6.72
N THR A 170 21.68 -1.14 7.58
CA THR A 170 20.94 -2.40 7.44
C THR A 170 19.44 -2.15 7.42
N PRO A 171 18.63 -3.05 6.80
CA PRO A 171 17.18 -2.99 6.92
C PRO A 171 16.72 -3.00 8.39
N SER A 172 15.61 -2.34 8.68
CA SER A 172 15.00 -2.42 10.01
C SER A 172 14.34 -3.78 10.20
N PRO A 173 14.25 -4.31 11.44
CA PRO A 173 13.40 -5.46 11.72
C PRO A 173 11.98 -5.22 11.24
N VAL A 174 11.41 -6.23 10.57
CA VAL A 174 10.05 -6.14 10.02
C VAL A 174 9.04 -6.20 11.16
N VAL A 175 8.14 -5.22 11.21
CA VAL A 175 7.05 -5.15 12.19
C VAL A 175 5.73 -4.90 11.48
N ASN A 176 4.64 -5.48 12.01
CA ASN A 176 3.30 -5.26 11.48
C ASN A 176 2.71 -3.95 12.03
N ALA A 177 3.22 -2.81 11.56
CA ALA A 177 2.75 -1.48 11.94
C ALA A 177 2.91 -0.49 10.79
N ALA A 178 1.98 0.46 10.69
CA ALA A 178 2.11 1.59 9.78
C ALA A 178 3.42 2.35 10.05
N GLN A 179 4.08 2.75 8.98
CA GLN A 179 5.35 3.46 9.00
C GLN A 179 5.15 4.90 8.55
N THR A 180 6.03 5.78 9.03
CA THR A 180 6.12 7.17 8.55
C THR A 180 7.44 7.40 7.84
N PHE A 181 7.38 7.98 6.65
CA PHE A 181 8.54 8.28 5.81
C PHE A 181 8.90 9.76 5.91
N GLN A 182 9.56 10.14 7.00
CA GLN A 182 9.82 11.54 7.38
C GLN A 182 10.79 12.27 6.44
N HIS A 183 11.50 11.53 5.59
CA HIS A 183 12.55 12.02 4.71
C HIS A 183 12.24 11.79 3.25
N THR A 184 11.03 11.33 2.94
CA THR A 184 10.53 11.19 1.58
C THR A 184 9.50 12.28 1.35
N LYS A 185 9.76 13.13 0.35
CA LYS A 185 8.86 14.21 -0.06
C LYS A 185 8.13 13.83 -1.34
N ASP A 186 7.22 14.71 -1.77
CA ASP A 186 6.38 14.51 -2.96
C ASP A 186 7.14 14.25 -4.25
N ASN A 187 8.42 14.64 -4.31
CA ASN A 187 9.21 14.48 -5.50
C ASN A 187 10.61 13.90 -5.18
N ALA A 188 11.26 14.24 -4.07
CA ALA A 188 12.58 13.72 -3.74
C ALA A 188 12.72 13.12 -2.34
N PHE A 189 13.84 12.47 -2.07
CA PHE A 189 14.35 12.36 -0.70
C PHE A 189 14.81 13.74 -0.19
N ALA A 190 14.60 14.00 1.09
CA ALA A 190 14.91 15.27 1.73
C ALA A 190 16.39 15.64 1.58
N GLY A 191 16.65 16.82 1.01
CA GLY A 191 17.99 17.35 0.70
C GLY A 191 18.52 17.01 -0.70
N LEU A 192 17.87 16.09 -1.42
CA LEU A 192 18.19 15.72 -2.81
C LEU A 192 17.28 16.43 -3.84
N GLU A 193 16.55 17.47 -3.43
CA GLU A 193 15.66 18.25 -4.29
C GLU A 193 16.42 19.17 -5.25
N THR A 194 17.66 19.53 -4.93
CA THR A 194 18.47 20.46 -5.71
C THR A 194 19.85 19.89 -6.01
N ALA A 195 20.39 20.28 -7.17
CA ALA A 195 21.75 19.93 -7.53
C ALA A 195 22.73 20.74 -6.66
N THR A 196 23.83 20.11 -6.28
CA THR A 196 24.94 20.76 -5.57
C THR A 196 26.22 20.61 -6.39
N ALA A 197 26.86 21.73 -6.72
CA ALA A 197 28.13 21.77 -7.45
C ALA A 197 29.33 21.46 -6.53
N ASN A 198 30.51 21.24 -7.13
CA ASN A 198 31.71 20.72 -6.46
C ASN A 198 32.01 21.28 -5.06
N GLY A 199 32.21 22.60 -4.95
CA GLY A 199 32.55 23.23 -3.66
C GLY A 199 31.43 23.18 -2.60
N GLY A 200 30.22 22.79 -3.00
CA GLY A 200 29.11 22.51 -2.09
C GLY A 200 29.00 21.04 -1.70
N VAL A 201 29.69 20.12 -2.39
CA VAL A 201 29.60 18.67 -2.16
C VAL A 201 30.76 18.16 -1.33
N THR A 202 31.97 18.60 -1.64
CA THR A 202 33.19 18.17 -0.95
C THR A 202 33.82 19.31 -0.18
N VAL A 203 34.63 18.99 0.82
CA VAL A 203 35.37 19.95 1.65
C VAL A 203 36.82 19.52 1.92
N GLY A 204 37.64 20.51 2.26
CA GLY A 204 38.90 20.33 2.99
C GLY A 204 40.06 19.93 2.10
N ALA A 205 41.16 20.69 2.11
CA ALA A 205 42.43 20.25 1.52
C ALA A 205 43.16 19.22 2.41
N ASN A 206 42.82 19.19 3.70
CA ASN A 206 43.42 18.34 4.72
C ASN A 206 42.67 17.01 4.91
N ASP A 207 41.46 16.88 4.36
CA ASP A 207 40.59 15.70 4.53
C ASP A 207 40.62 14.87 3.25
N LYS A 208 41.83 14.46 2.83
CA LYS A 208 42.03 13.84 1.52
C LYS A 208 41.28 12.51 1.39
N CYS A 209 40.61 12.35 0.25
CA CYS A 209 39.87 11.16 -0.14
C CYS A 209 39.98 11.03 -1.65
N ARG A 210 40.64 9.98 -2.14
CA ARG A 210 40.80 9.78 -3.60
C ARG A 210 39.52 9.28 -4.26
N LEU A 211 38.58 8.70 -3.49
CA LEU A 211 37.31 8.20 -4.02
C LEU A 211 36.38 9.33 -4.53
N THR A 212 36.66 10.58 -4.18
CA THR A 212 35.90 11.77 -4.57
C THR A 212 36.65 12.64 -5.60
N THR A 213 37.74 12.16 -6.16
CA THR A 213 38.55 12.90 -7.14
C THR A 213 38.74 12.07 -8.41
N GLY A 214 38.64 12.74 -9.55
CA GLY A 214 38.85 12.13 -10.87
C GLY A 214 39.89 12.84 -11.72
N THR A 215 40.66 13.76 -11.13
CA THR A 215 41.66 14.57 -11.83
C THR A 215 42.90 13.74 -12.21
N SER A 216 43.70 14.24 -13.15
CA SER A 216 44.96 13.60 -13.55
C SER A 216 45.97 13.46 -12.40
N THR A 217 45.84 14.26 -11.34
CA THR A 217 46.76 14.28 -10.19
C THR A 217 46.30 13.45 -9.01
N ASP A 218 44.98 13.31 -8.81
CA ASP A 218 44.42 12.79 -7.57
C ASP A 218 43.35 11.72 -7.79
N ASN A 219 43.19 11.16 -9.00
CA ASN A 219 42.20 10.12 -9.21
C ASN A 219 42.55 8.80 -8.47
N PHE A 220 41.51 8.05 -8.09
CA PHE A 220 41.67 6.78 -7.37
C PHE A 220 42.18 5.63 -8.25
N VAL A 221 42.16 5.78 -9.58
CA VAL A 221 42.81 4.83 -10.50
C VAL A 221 44.27 5.23 -10.58
N ASP A 222 45.20 4.27 -10.49
CA ASP A 222 46.62 4.60 -10.58
C ASP A 222 47.00 4.96 -12.03
N SER A 223 46.81 6.24 -12.38
CA SER A 223 46.97 6.77 -13.73
C SER A 223 47.20 8.27 -13.71
N THR A 224 48.01 8.76 -14.68
CA THR A 224 48.23 10.18 -14.93
C THR A 224 47.12 10.81 -15.79
N ALA A 225 46.15 10.01 -16.25
CA ALA A 225 45.00 10.49 -17.00
C ALA A 225 43.81 10.76 -16.07
N ALA A 226 43.03 11.80 -16.35
CA ALA A 226 41.77 12.04 -15.65
C ALA A 226 40.72 10.96 -16.01
N LEU A 227 39.72 10.78 -15.15
CA LEU A 227 38.61 9.87 -15.41
C LEU A 227 37.85 10.29 -16.68
N THR A 228 37.64 9.35 -17.59
CA THR A 228 36.85 9.59 -18.82
C THR A 228 35.35 9.52 -18.58
N GLY A 229 34.91 8.83 -17.52
CA GLY A 229 33.51 8.66 -17.15
C GLY A 229 33.13 9.36 -15.83
N LYS A 230 31.89 9.13 -15.40
CA LYS A 230 31.40 9.51 -14.07
C LYS A 230 31.16 8.26 -13.23
N ILE A 231 31.73 8.23 -12.03
CA ILE A 231 31.44 7.21 -11.04
C ILE A 231 30.28 7.69 -10.18
N LYS A 232 29.36 6.78 -9.89
CA LYS A 232 28.12 7.08 -9.21
C LYS A 232 28.04 6.30 -7.92
N PHE A 233 28.08 7.01 -6.80
CA PHE A 233 27.96 6.41 -5.49
C PHE A 233 26.55 6.59 -4.93
N GLY A 234 26.15 5.70 -4.03
CA GLY A 234 24.91 5.85 -3.25
C GLY A 234 23.67 5.90 -4.14
N ALA A 235 23.54 4.97 -5.08
CA ALA A 235 22.46 4.96 -6.08
C ALA A 235 22.40 6.20 -7.01
N GLY A 236 23.50 6.94 -7.12
CA GLY A 236 23.59 8.20 -7.86
C GLY A 236 23.37 9.44 -6.99
N ALA A 237 23.50 9.32 -5.66
CA ALA A 237 23.47 10.46 -4.74
C ALA A 237 24.66 11.40 -4.97
N ILE A 238 25.81 10.86 -5.37
CA ILE A 238 27.01 11.63 -5.69
C ILE A 238 27.63 11.10 -6.99
N HIS A 239 28.08 12.03 -7.84
CA HIS A 239 28.79 11.76 -9.08
C HIS A 239 30.20 12.31 -9.03
N VAL A 240 31.19 11.45 -9.23
CA VAL A 240 32.61 11.82 -9.31
C VAL A 240 33.04 11.78 -10.76
N GLY A 241 33.46 12.92 -11.31
CA GLY A 241 33.97 13.05 -12.68
C GLY A 241 35.42 13.56 -12.71
N SER A 242 35.93 13.81 -13.91
CA SER A 242 37.32 14.24 -14.14
C SER A 242 37.74 15.51 -13.39
N ALA A 243 36.82 16.45 -13.20
CA ALA A 243 37.13 17.77 -12.64
C ALA A 243 36.25 18.16 -11.43
N SER A 244 35.21 17.37 -11.12
CA SER A 244 34.27 17.73 -10.06
C SER A 244 33.54 16.53 -9.47
N THR A 245 33.17 16.68 -8.21
CA THR A 245 32.25 15.81 -7.51
C THR A 245 30.96 16.55 -7.26
N THR A 246 29.85 16.05 -7.80
CA THR A 246 28.56 16.76 -7.78
C THR A 246 27.47 15.91 -7.15
N GLN A 247 26.47 16.55 -6.55
CA GLN A 247 25.24 15.93 -6.12
C GLN A 247 24.19 16.29 -7.18
N PRO A 248 23.72 15.36 -8.01
CA PRO A 248 22.64 15.67 -8.94
C PRO A 248 21.34 15.96 -8.18
N GLN A 249 20.48 16.79 -8.77
CA GLN A 249 19.08 16.86 -8.35
C GLN A 249 18.38 15.53 -8.66
N LEU A 250 17.59 15.00 -7.72
CA LEU A 250 16.71 13.89 -8.03
C LEU A 250 15.65 14.33 -9.05
N GLN A 251 15.51 13.54 -10.10
CA GLN A 251 14.53 13.79 -11.16
C GLN A 251 13.27 12.98 -10.89
N PHE A 252 12.12 13.49 -11.34
CA PHE A 252 10.80 12.98 -10.94
C PHE A 252 10.09 12.19 -12.03
N THR A 253 10.74 12.03 -13.18
CA THR A 253 10.36 11.06 -14.20
C THR A 253 11.48 10.04 -14.39
N GLU A 254 11.10 8.85 -14.84
CA GLU A 254 12.04 7.75 -15.07
C GLU A 254 13.09 8.12 -16.13
N ASP A 255 12.68 8.76 -17.24
CA ASP A 255 13.58 9.14 -18.33
C ASP A 255 14.58 10.22 -17.91
N GLU A 256 14.13 11.20 -17.12
CA GLU A 256 15.03 12.21 -16.57
C GLU A 256 15.99 11.60 -15.57
N ALA A 257 15.52 10.70 -14.70
CA ALA A 257 16.38 10.03 -13.73
C ALA A 257 17.41 9.12 -14.40
N GLN A 258 17.04 8.47 -15.51
CA GLN A 258 17.95 7.71 -16.34
C GLN A 258 19.03 8.60 -16.97
N ARG A 259 18.64 9.72 -17.59
CA ARG A 259 19.58 10.70 -18.19
C ARG A 259 20.48 11.35 -17.15
N ALA A 260 19.94 11.71 -15.99
CA ALA A 260 20.68 12.27 -14.88
C ALA A 260 21.59 11.23 -14.21
N GLY A 261 21.28 9.94 -14.33
CA GLY A 261 22.09 8.85 -13.81
C GLY A 261 21.74 8.41 -12.39
N ASN A 262 20.59 8.85 -11.85
CA ASN A 262 20.10 8.56 -10.50
C ASN A 262 18.80 7.73 -10.51
N ILE A 263 18.60 6.91 -11.57
CA ILE A 263 17.44 6.02 -11.73
C ILE A 263 17.17 5.15 -10.51
N ARG A 264 18.21 4.68 -9.80
CA ARG A 264 18.04 3.84 -8.61
C ARG A 264 17.43 4.61 -7.45
N LEU A 265 17.90 5.83 -7.17
CA LEU A 265 17.24 6.70 -6.20
C LEU A 265 15.77 6.98 -6.57
N PHE A 266 15.47 7.22 -7.85
CA PHE A 266 14.10 7.40 -8.31
C PHE A 266 13.24 6.16 -8.04
N LYS A 267 13.74 4.95 -8.35
CA LYS A 267 13.00 3.70 -8.10
C LYS A 267 12.78 3.44 -6.61
N GLY A 268 13.75 3.75 -5.75
CA GLY A 268 13.57 3.67 -4.29
C GLY A 268 12.53 4.66 -3.77
N TRP A 269 12.56 5.91 -4.24
CA TRP A 269 11.55 6.92 -3.92
C TRP A 269 10.15 6.47 -4.39
N GLN A 270 10.03 6.01 -5.64
CA GLN A 270 8.77 5.55 -6.23
C GLN A 270 8.18 4.38 -5.43
N ALA A 271 9.01 3.46 -4.95
CA ALA A 271 8.58 2.34 -4.13
C ALA A 271 7.99 2.81 -2.78
N ILE A 272 8.59 3.81 -2.14
CA ILE A 272 8.02 4.41 -0.92
C ILE A 272 6.68 5.07 -1.22
N ARG A 273 6.59 5.91 -2.26
CA ARG A 273 5.33 6.58 -2.65
C ARG A 273 4.20 5.58 -2.93
N ALA A 274 4.52 4.45 -3.56
CA ALA A 274 3.55 3.41 -3.81
C ALA A 274 3.11 2.71 -2.52
N ALA A 275 4.00 2.51 -1.56
CA ALA A 275 3.65 1.89 -0.27
C ALA A 275 2.90 2.86 0.68
N GLU A 276 3.10 4.17 0.55
CA GLU A 276 2.34 5.19 1.26
C GLU A 276 0.86 5.22 0.85
N GLN A 277 0.52 4.71 -0.33
CA GLN A 277 -0.87 4.48 -0.75
C GLN A 277 -1.45 3.29 0.02
N GLN A 278 -1.77 3.54 1.28
CA GLN A 278 -2.34 2.55 2.18
C GLN A 278 -3.70 2.05 1.63
N PRO A 279 -3.93 0.72 1.58
CA PRO A 279 -5.24 0.18 1.26
C PRO A 279 -6.29 0.68 2.27
N ALA A 280 -7.47 1.02 1.78
CA ALA A 280 -8.58 1.38 2.65
C ALA A 280 -8.89 0.23 3.62
N ALA A 281 -9.06 0.54 4.90
CA ALA A 281 -9.52 -0.44 5.88
C ALA A 281 -10.97 -0.85 5.59
N TYR A 282 -11.30 -2.10 5.88
CA TYR A 282 -12.66 -2.60 5.79
C TYR A 282 -13.62 -1.75 6.62
N LYS A 283 -14.77 -1.46 6.00
CA LYS A 283 -15.94 -0.89 6.64
C LYS A 283 -17.18 -1.54 6.02
N GLN A 284 -18.23 -1.73 6.82
CA GLN A 284 -19.52 -2.13 6.28
C GLN A 284 -20.00 -1.07 5.30
N ALA A 285 -20.47 -1.49 4.13
CA ALA A 285 -20.90 -0.57 3.08
C ALA A 285 -22.19 0.17 3.49
N ASP A 286 -22.26 1.46 3.18
CA ASP A 286 -23.51 2.22 3.21
C ASP A 286 -24.34 1.93 1.95
N LEU A 287 -25.59 2.38 1.95
CA LEU A 287 -26.50 2.18 0.81
C LEU A 287 -25.96 2.85 -0.47
N GLN A 288 -25.21 3.96 -0.38
CA GLN A 288 -24.61 4.60 -1.55
C GLN A 288 -23.56 3.69 -2.21
N THR A 289 -22.69 3.08 -1.41
CA THR A 289 -21.66 2.13 -1.86
C THR A 289 -22.30 0.89 -2.46
N LEU A 290 -23.34 0.34 -1.82
CA LEU A 290 -24.07 -0.82 -2.33
C LEU A 290 -24.79 -0.52 -3.65
N ARG A 291 -25.41 0.66 -3.79
CA ARG A 291 -26.10 1.07 -5.03
C ARG A 291 -25.18 1.15 -6.23
N ALA A 292 -23.90 1.45 -6.02
CA ALA A 292 -22.90 1.50 -7.08
C ALA A 292 -22.37 0.11 -7.51
N SER A 293 -22.68 -0.96 -6.76
CA SER A 293 -22.19 -2.31 -7.03
C SER A 293 -23.00 -3.01 -8.14
N PRO A 294 -22.35 -3.45 -9.23
CA PRO A 294 -23.00 -4.27 -10.26
C PRO A 294 -23.57 -5.58 -9.71
N ALA A 295 -22.86 -6.25 -8.80
CA ALA A 295 -23.33 -7.49 -8.19
C ALA A 295 -24.57 -7.26 -7.31
N PHE A 296 -24.60 -6.18 -6.53
CA PHE A 296 -25.77 -5.79 -5.75
C PHE A 296 -26.96 -5.50 -6.66
N GLN A 297 -26.78 -4.66 -7.70
CA GLN A 297 -27.84 -4.32 -8.66
C GLN A 297 -28.40 -5.55 -9.37
N SER A 298 -27.51 -6.45 -9.85
CA SER A 298 -27.90 -7.67 -10.54
C SER A 298 -28.67 -8.63 -9.62
N ALA A 299 -28.19 -8.81 -8.39
CA ALA A 299 -28.87 -9.61 -7.39
C ALA A 299 -30.24 -9.00 -7.04
N PHE A 300 -30.32 -7.69 -6.84
CA PHE A 300 -31.57 -7.00 -6.55
C PHE A 300 -32.61 -7.17 -7.66
N ALA A 301 -32.23 -6.91 -8.91
CA ALA A 301 -33.13 -7.10 -10.06
C ALA A 301 -33.68 -8.53 -10.10
N LYS A 302 -32.81 -9.52 -9.89
CA LYS A 302 -33.19 -10.94 -9.93
C LYS A 302 -34.05 -11.37 -8.75
N THR A 303 -33.69 -11.02 -7.51
CA THR A 303 -34.33 -11.58 -6.31
C THR A 303 -35.50 -10.74 -5.80
N VAL A 304 -35.50 -9.43 -6.06
CA VAL A 304 -36.55 -8.52 -5.60
C VAL A 304 -37.55 -8.23 -6.71
N LEU A 305 -37.07 -7.90 -7.92
CA LEU A 305 -37.94 -7.53 -9.04
C LEU A 305 -38.31 -8.72 -9.94
N ASN A 306 -37.65 -9.87 -9.77
CA ASN A 306 -37.77 -11.04 -10.65
C ASN A 306 -37.54 -10.68 -12.14
N LYS A 307 -36.57 -9.81 -12.41
CA LYS A 307 -36.18 -9.33 -13.74
C LYS A 307 -34.68 -9.50 -13.96
N LYS A 308 -34.23 -9.43 -15.21
CA LYS A 308 -32.80 -9.24 -15.50
C LYS A 308 -32.46 -7.76 -15.35
N LEU A 309 -31.22 -7.44 -15.00
CA LEU A 309 -30.79 -6.06 -14.76
C LEU A 309 -31.05 -5.15 -15.97
N GLN A 310 -30.78 -5.63 -17.18
CA GLN A 310 -31.00 -4.88 -18.42
C GLN A 310 -32.49 -4.60 -18.73
N ASP A 311 -33.41 -5.30 -18.07
CA ASP A 311 -34.86 -5.11 -18.23
C ASP A 311 -35.43 -4.11 -17.21
N VAL A 312 -34.57 -3.47 -16.42
CA VAL A 312 -34.92 -2.48 -15.40
C VAL A 312 -34.43 -1.11 -15.86
N GLU A 313 -35.37 -0.22 -16.18
CA GLU A 313 -35.10 1.12 -16.70
C GLU A 313 -34.33 2.00 -15.71
N ASP A 314 -34.70 1.98 -14.42
CA ASP A 314 -34.03 2.71 -13.35
C ASP A 314 -33.85 1.83 -12.10
N ILE A 315 -32.75 1.07 -12.09
CA ILE A 315 -32.41 0.18 -10.98
C ILE A 315 -32.16 0.95 -9.67
N THR A 316 -31.63 2.17 -9.75
CA THR A 316 -31.29 2.98 -8.58
C THR A 316 -32.56 3.42 -7.85
N SER A 317 -33.56 3.91 -8.59
CA SER A 317 -34.86 4.28 -8.03
C SER A 317 -35.57 3.08 -7.38
N GLU A 318 -35.54 1.90 -8.02
CA GLU A 318 -36.12 0.69 -7.44
C GLU A 318 -35.41 0.24 -6.16
N ILE A 319 -34.08 0.35 -6.10
CA ILE A 319 -33.31 0.07 -4.87
C ILE A 319 -33.72 1.05 -3.76
N ASN A 320 -33.84 2.35 -4.04
CA ASN A 320 -34.20 3.36 -3.05
C ASN A 320 -35.61 3.11 -2.48
N LYS A 321 -36.57 2.75 -3.33
CA LYS A 321 -37.93 2.38 -2.87
C LYS A 321 -37.92 1.19 -1.92
N HIS A 322 -37.00 0.23 -2.11
CA HIS A 322 -36.94 -0.97 -1.31
C HIS A 322 -36.17 -0.80 0.00
N TYR A 323 -35.00 -0.15 -0.05
CA TYR A 323 -34.12 0.00 1.12
C TYR A 323 -34.40 1.29 1.92
N ASN A 324 -35.21 2.19 1.36
CA ASN A 324 -35.61 3.50 1.88
C ASN A 324 -34.43 4.48 2.07
N ASP A 325 -34.58 5.73 1.63
CA ASP A 325 -33.53 6.79 1.68
C ASP A 325 -33.27 7.35 3.10
N GLY A 326 -33.71 6.66 4.16
CA GLY A 326 -33.42 7.09 5.53
C GLY A 326 -31.96 6.82 5.92
N ASN A 327 -31.38 7.69 6.76
CA ASN A 327 -30.03 7.51 7.34
C ASN A 327 -29.88 6.24 8.23
N ASP A 328 -30.89 5.38 8.30
CA ASP A 328 -30.99 4.26 9.24
C ASP A 328 -30.63 2.89 8.63
N PHE A 329 -30.05 2.86 7.42
CA PHE A 329 -29.68 1.61 6.74
C PHE A 329 -28.86 0.67 7.64
N ALA A 330 -27.89 1.21 8.37
CA ALA A 330 -27.06 0.42 9.28
C ALA A 330 -27.88 -0.29 10.36
N ASN A 331 -28.87 0.37 10.97
CA ASN A 331 -29.70 -0.26 11.99
C ASN A 331 -30.74 -1.22 11.38
N LEU A 332 -31.29 -0.89 10.22
CA LEU A 332 -32.32 -1.71 9.58
C LEU A 332 -31.79 -3.00 8.95
N TYR A 333 -30.50 -3.03 8.58
CA TYR A 333 -29.89 -4.16 7.88
C TYR A 333 -28.68 -4.72 8.64
N TRP A 334 -27.65 -3.91 8.90
CA TRP A 334 -26.43 -4.41 9.55
C TRP A 334 -26.65 -4.85 10.99
N ALA A 335 -27.34 -4.05 11.82
CA ALA A 335 -27.62 -4.42 13.20
C ALA A 335 -28.47 -5.69 13.29
N LYS A 336 -29.47 -5.86 12.41
CA LYS A 336 -30.29 -7.09 12.39
C LYS A 336 -29.49 -8.36 12.15
N VAL A 337 -28.50 -8.30 11.26
CA VAL A 337 -27.61 -9.44 11.02
C VAL A 337 -26.65 -9.61 12.18
N ASN A 338 -26.03 -8.52 12.64
CA ASN A 338 -24.99 -8.53 13.65
C ASN A 338 -25.48 -8.99 15.02
N ASP A 339 -26.69 -8.57 15.41
CA ASP A 339 -27.27 -8.78 16.74
C ASP A 339 -28.19 -10.01 16.79
N ALA A 340 -28.30 -10.76 15.68
CA ALA A 340 -29.06 -12.00 15.66
C ALA A 340 -28.43 -13.02 16.63
N SER A 341 -29.20 -13.42 17.65
CA SER A 341 -28.80 -14.47 18.60
C SER A 341 -28.69 -15.82 17.90
N ILE A 342 -27.67 -16.59 18.24
CA ILE A 342 -27.43 -17.96 17.79
C ILE A 342 -27.04 -18.87 18.93
N ASP A 343 -27.43 -20.13 18.81
CA ASP A 343 -27.04 -21.19 19.72
C ASP A 343 -25.61 -21.66 19.41
N GLN A 344 -24.73 -21.59 20.41
CA GLN A 344 -23.34 -22.02 20.28
C GLN A 344 -23.20 -23.55 20.27
N ALA A 345 -24.22 -24.29 20.73
CA ALA A 345 -24.22 -25.75 20.71
C ALA A 345 -24.09 -26.31 19.28
N VAL A 346 -24.50 -25.54 18.26
CA VAL A 346 -24.36 -25.92 16.84
C VAL A 346 -22.91 -26.19 16.43
N TYR A 347 -21.94 -25.58 17.13
CA TYR A 347 -20.51 -25.75 16.89
C TYR A 347 -19.73 -26.16 18.15
N GLY A 348 -20.42 -26.78 19.12
CA GLY A 348 -19.80 -27.37 20.32
C GLY A 348 -19.49 -26.39 21.45
N GLY A 349 -20.06 -25.17 21.44
CA GLY A 349 -20.04 -24.24 22.56
C GLY A 349 -21.25 -24.38 23.49
N GLU A 350 -21.31 -23.53 24.51
CA GLU A 350 -22.44 -23.46 25.46
C GLU A 350 -23.09 -22.08 25.42
N GLY A 351 -24.42 -22.03 25.46
CA GLY A 351 -25.19 -20.77 25.55
C GLY A 351 -25.49 -20.11 24.21
N GLU A 352 -25.87 -18.83 24.27
CA GLU A 352 -26.20 -18.01 23.10
C GLU A 352 -25.16 -16.91 22.89
N THR A 353 -24.94 -16.53 21.63
CA THR A 353 -24.13 -15.36 21.28
C THR A 353 -24.71 -14.61 20.09
N GLU A 354 -24.27 -13.38 19.86
CA GLU A 354 -24.64 -12.59 18.68
C GLU A 354 -23.76 -12.96 17.47
N LEU A 355 -24.34 -12.92 16.27
CA LEU A 355 -23.65 -13.26 15.02
C LEU A 355 -22.35 -12.49 14.78
N LYS A 356 -22.28 -11.21 15.20
CA LYS A 356 -21.08 -10.37 15.07
C LYS A 356 -19.88 -10.89 15.88
N ASN A 357 -20.14 -11.68 16.93
CA ASN A 357 -19.13 -12.24 17.83
C ASN A 357 -18.53 -13.56 17.29
N VAL A 358 -19.18 -14.23 16.34
CA VAL A 358 -18.60 -15.38 15.65
C VAL A 358 -17.58 -14.89 14.62
N LYS A 359 -16.29 -15.10 14.89
CA LYS A 359 -15.18 -14.69 14.01
C LYS A 359 -14.62 -15.82 13.15
N ASP A 360 -14.98 -17.06 13.44
CA ASP A 360 -14.48 -18.23 12.73
C ASP A 360 -15.39 -18.59 11.54
N MET A 361 -14.79 -18.74 10.35
CA MET A 361 -15.52 -19.04 9.12
C MET A 361 -16.13 -20.45 9.14
N THR A 362 -15.48 -21.41 9.80
CA THR A 362 -15.96 -22.80 9.92
C THR A 362 -17.21 -22.85 10.79
N GLN A 363 -17.21 -22.14 11.93
CA GLN A 363 -18.37 -22.01 12.80
C GLN A 363 -19.56 -21.37 12.07
N LEU A 364 -19.31 -20.30 11.29
CA LEU A 364 -20.37 -19.69 10.45
C LEU A 364 -20.88 -20.66 9.37
N GLY A 365 -20.00 -21.49 8.78
CA GLY A 365 -20.39 -22.54 7.83
C GLY A 365 -21.29 -23.61 8.49
N GLN A 366 -20.94 -24.07 9.69
CA GLN A 366 -21.74 -25.03 10.46
C GLN A 366 -23.12 -24.47 10.81
N LEU A 367 -23.18 -23.21 11.28
CA LEU A 367 -24.43 -22.51 11.55
C LEU A 367 -25.29 -22.40 10.29
N GLN A 368 -24.69 -22.04 9.15
CA GLN A 368 -25.40 -21.90 7.90
C GLN A 368 -26.05 -23.23 7.49
N GLU A 369 -25.32 -24.34 7.58
CA GLU A 369 -25.84 -25.65 7.21
C GLU A 369 -26.91 -26.16 8.17
N HIS A 370 -26.71 -25.96 9.47
CA HIS A 370 -27.69 -26.29 10.51
C HIS A 370 -29.04 -25.60 10.24
N TYR A 371 -29.04 -24.28 10.05
CA TYR A 371 -30.29 -23.53 9.83
C TYR A 371 -30.94 -23.85 8.48
N LYS A 372 -30.16 -24.11 7.42
CA LYS A 372 -30.70 -24.59 6.14
C LYS A 372 -31.42 -25.92 6.28
N THR A 373 -30.79 -26.88 6.97
CA THR A 373 -31.36 -28.21 7.21
C THR A 373 -32.63 -28.11 8.03
N ALA A 374 -32.63 -27.32 9.10
CA ALA A 374 -33.81 -27.07 9.94
C ALA A 374 -34.96 -26.44 9.13
N ALA A 375 -34.68 -25.42 8.32
CA ALA A 375 -35.68 -24.77 7.46
C ALA A 375 -36.27 -25.74 6.42
N GLN A 376 -35.44 -26.59 5.82
CA GLN A 376 -35.90 -27.59 4.85
C GLN A 376 -36.78 -28.66 5.51
N ALA A 377 -36.41 -29.13 6.70
CA ALA A 377 -37.22 -30.07 7.47
C ALA A 377 -38.60 -29.47 7.82
N LEU A 378 -38.65 -28.19 8.18
CA LEU A 378 -39.91 -27.49 8.45
C LEU A 378 -40.77 -27.36 7.18
N LYS A 379 -40.18 -26.98 6.03
CA LYS A 379 -40.90 -26.93 4.74
C LYS A 379 -41.49 -28.29 4.36
N ASN A 380 -40.75 -29.37 4.58
CA ASN A 380 -41.23 -30.72 4.32
C ASN A 380 -42.41 -31.07 5.24
N LYS A 381 -42.33 -30.75 6.54
CA LYS A 381 -43.44 -30.95 7.48
C LYS A 381 -44.69 -30.15 7.10
N ILE A 382 -44.53 -28.88 6.69
CA ILE A 382 -45.65 -28.04 6.23
C ILE A 382 -46.32 -28.68 5.02
N LYS A 383 -45.56 -29.12 4.00
CA LYS A 383 -46.12 -29.81 2.83
C LYS A 383 -46.88 -31.08 3.23
N THR A 384 -46.35 -31.86 4.17
CA THR A 384 -47.03 -33.06 4.67
C THR A 384 -48.34 -32.71 5.38
N LEU A 385 -48.34 -31.65 6.20
CA LEU A 385 -49.54 -31.17 6.89
C LEU A 385 -50.59 -30.62 5.91
N GLU A 386 -50.18 -29.81 4.93
CA GLU A 386 -51.08 -29.30 3.87
C GLU A 386 -51.68 -30.43 3.04
N ALA A 387 -50.90 -31.44 2.68
CA ALA A 387 -51.37 -32.62 1.97
C ALA A 387 -52.36 -33.45 2.82
N SER A 388 -52.18 -33.47 4.14
CA SER A 388 -53.07 -34.19 5.06
C SER A 388 -54.37 -33.42 5.29
N ALA A 389 -54.32 -32.10 5.40
CA ALA A 389 -55.49 -31.23 5.51
C ALA A 389 -56.39 -31.30 4.27
N LYS A 390 -55.79 -31.29 3.06
CA LYS A 390 -56.54 -31.43 1.78
C LYS A 390 -57.24 -32.80 1.62
N LYS A 391 -56.77 -33.84 2.31
CA LYS A 391 -57.44 -35.16 2.32
C LYS A 391 -58.60 -35.23 3.33
N GLN A 392 -58.72 -34.26 4.23
CA GLN A 392 -59.73 -34.23 5.28
C GLN A 392 -60.91 -33.28 4.98
N GLU A 393 -60.92 -32.55 3.85
CA GLU A 393 -62.13 -31.82 3.41
C GLU A 393 -63.24 -32.82 3.02
N PRO A 394 -64.40 -32.83 3.70
CA PRO A 394 -65.46 -33.78 3.40
C PRO A 394 -66.14 -33.42 2.07
N LYS A 395 -66.32 -34.43 1.21
CA LYS A 395 -67.29 -34.36 0.10
C LYS A 395 -68.68 -34.12 0.71
N SER A 396 -69.16 -32.88 0.67
CA SER A 396 -70.57 -32.56 0.85
C SER A 396 -71.36 -33.26 -0.26
N THR A 397 -71.93 -34.41 0.08
CA THR A 397 -72.86 -35.16 -0.75
C THR A 397 -74.15 -34.38 -0.88
N ALA A 398 -74.48 -34.02 -2.11
CA ALA A 398 -75.82 -33.68 -2.54
C ALA A 398 -76.77 -34.84 -2.24
N VAL A 399 -77.58 -34.74 -1.18
CA VAL A 399 -78.79 -35.53 -1.01
C VAL A 399 -79.93 -34.73 -1.63
N ARG A 400 -80.16 -34.94 -2.93
CA ARG A 400 -81.46 -34.70 -3.57
C ARG A 400 -82.17 -36.04 -3.58
N ASP A 401 -82.87 -36.37 -2.50
CA ASP A 401 -83.83 -37.47 -2.53
C ASP A 401 -85.12 -36.99 -3.20
N LYS A 402 -85.34 -37.53 -4.40
CA LYS A 402 -86.65 -37.67 -5.03
C LYS A 402 -87.31 -38.90 -4.42
N GLN A 403 -88.53 -38.74 -3.90
CA GLN A 403 -89.65 -39.70 -3.85
C GLN A 403 -90.74 -39.05 -2.97
N ARG A 404 -92.03 -39.01 -3.30
CA ARG A 404 -92.84 -39.53 -4.40
C ARG A 404 -94.15 -38.75 -4.39
#